data_AF-A0A1I5SZA7-F1
#
_entry.id   AF-A0A1I5SZA7-F1
#
_cell.length_a   1.000
_cell.length_b   1.000
_cell.length_c   1.000
_cell.angle_alpha   90.00
_cell.angle_beta   90.00
_cell.angle_gamma   90.00
#
_symmetry.space_group_name_H-M   'P 1'
#
loop_
_entity.id
_entity.type
_entity.pdbx_description
1 polymer ?
#
loop_
_entity_poly.entity_id
_entity_poly.type
_entity_poly.pdbx_seq_one_letter_code
_entity_poly.pdbx_strand_id
1 'polypeptide(L)' 'MDIQKKQKLLDLIDKAGKGSIEAAEEIAMAYFTGSLEGKKNLVKAKKWASYAAKHGSENAADILKKLS' A
#
# COMPACT_ATOMS: atom_id res chain seq x y z
N MET A 1 9.82 -6.35 15.61
CA MET A 1 9.25 -6.17 14.26
C MET A 1 9.60 -7.41 13.46
N ASP A 2 8.60 -8.17 13.03
CA ASP A 2 8.80 -9.47 12.37
C ASP A 2 9.59 -9.28 11.06
N ILE A 3 10.73 -9.95 10.93
CA ILE A 3 11.63 -9.84 9.77
C ILE A 3 10.86 -10.14 8.46
N GLN A 4 9.92 -11.08 8.51
CA GLN A 4 9.07 -11.46 7.39
C GLN A 4 8.18 -10.32 6.88
N LYS A 5 7.60 -9.50 7.77
CA LYS A 5 6.75 -8.36 7.37
C LYS A 5 7.57 -7.27 6.69
N LYS A 6 8.80 -7.05 7.18
CA LYS A 6 9.74 -6.11 6.57
C LYS A 6 10.16 -6.57 5.17
N GLN A 7 10.52 -7.84 5.01
CA GLN A 7 10.88 -8.40 3.70
C GLN A 7 9.70 -8.30 2.73
N LYS A 8 8.50 -8.69 3.16
CA LYS A 8 7.29 -8.58 2.34
C LYS A 8 7.02 -7.15 1.89
N LEU A 9 7.18 -6.17 2.78
CA LEU A 9 7.02 -4.75 2.41
C LEU A 9 8.05 -4.32 1.36
N LEU A 10 9.31 -4.74 1.49
CA LEU A 10 10.35 -4.43 0.51
C LEU A 10 10.05 -5.06 -0.86
N ASP A 11 9.62 -6.32 -0.88
CA ASP A 11 9.27 -7.03 -2.12
C ASP A 11 8.08 -6.37 -2.83
N LEU A 12 7.10 -5.91 -2.06
CA LEU A 12 5.97 -5.15 -2.60
C LEU A 12 6.43 -3.81 -3.19
N ILE A 13 7.32 -3.08 -2.51
CA ILE A 13 7.84 -1.81 -3.00
C ILE A 13 8.60 -2.00 -4.32
N ASP A 14 9.42 -3.06 -4.43
CA ASP A 14 10.13 -3.39 -5.67
C ASP A 14 9.16 -3.70 -6.82
N LYS A 15 8.14 -4.53 -6.56
CA LYS A 15 7.08 -4.83 -7.55
C LYS A 15 6.30 -3.60 -7.98
N ALA A 16 5.91 -2.76 -7.01
CA ALA A 16 5.18 -1.52 -7.29
C ALA A 16 6.05 -0.53 -8.10
N GLY A 17 7.34 -0.45 -7.80
CA GLY A 17 8.32 0.31 -8.58
C GLY A 17 8.48 -0.18 -10.02
N LYS A 18 8.24 -1.47 -10.28
CA LYS A 18 8.19 -2.09 -11.60
C LYS A 18 6.83 -1.96 -12.31
N GLY A 19 5.87 -1.25 -11.70
CA GLY A 19 4.56 -1.01 -12.29
C GLY A 19 3.44 -1.93 -11.80
N SER A 20 3.68 -2.81 -10.81
CA SER A 20 2.63 -3.66 -10.25
C SER A 20 1.61 -2.83 -9.46
N ILE A 21 0.38 -2.77 -10.01
CA ILE A 21 -0.76 -2.07 -9.41
C ILE A 21 -1.22 -2.81 -8.15
N GLU A 22 -1.29 -4.14 -8.21
CA GLU A 22 -1.64 -5.00 -7.07
C GLU A 22 -0.67 -4.81 -5.90
N ALA A 23 0.64 -4.71 -6.18
CA ALA A 23 1.62 -4.46 -5.13
C ALA A 23 1.41 -3.08 -4.49
N ALA A 24 1.13 -2.05 -5.29
CA ALA A 24 0.83 -0.72 -4.77
C ALA A 24 -0.45 -0.68 -3.92
N GLU A 25 -1.48 -1.42 -4.32
CA GLU A 25 -2.70 -1.61 -3.52
C GLU A 25 -2.40 -2.28 -2.18
N GLU A 26 -1.61 -3.37 -2.19
CA GLU A 26 -1.27 -4.09 -0.96
C GLU A 26 -0.42 -3.22 -0.02
N ILE A 27 0.51 -2.41 -0.55
CA ILE A 27 1.26 -1.43 0.24
C ILE A 27 0.31 -0.40 0.85
N ALA A 28 -0.65 0.10 0.07
CA ALA A 28 -1.63 1.07 0.55
C ALA A 28 -2.45 0.51 1.72
N MET A 29 -2.95 -0.73 1.58
CA MET A 29 -3.69 -1.43 2.62
C MET A 29 -2.83 -1.69 3.85
N ALA A 30 -1.57 -2.10 3.66
CA ALA A 30 -0.64 -2.33 4.75
C ALA A 30 -0.35 -1.06 5.55
N TYR A 31 -0.22 0.07 4.88
CA TYR A 31 -0.07 1.37 5.54
C TYR A 31 -1.35 1.88 6.18
N PHE A 32 -2.51 1.61 5.58
CA PHE A 32 -3.80 2.00 6.12
C PHE A 32 -4.13 1.25 7.42
N THR A 33 -3.84 -0.06 7.45
CA THR A 33 -4.12 -0.94 8.59
C THR A 33 -2.99 -0.99 9.61
N GLY A 34 -1.74 -0.74 9.18
CA GLY A 34 -0.54 -0.90 10.00
C GLY A 34 -0.03 -2.33 10.07
N SER A 35 -0.50 -3.24 9.20
CA SER A 35 -0.21 -4.67 9.25
C SER A 35 1.25 -5.05 8.97
N LEU A 36 1.98 -4.24 8.18
CA LEU A 36 3.39 -4.50 7.83
C LEU A 36 4.39 -3.65 8.63
N GLU A 37 4.14 -2.36 8.82
CA GLU A 37 5.05 -1.48 9.61
C GLU A 37 4.79 -1.54 11.13
N GLY A 38 3.72 -2.23 11.58
CA GLY A 38 3.30 -2.27 12.99
C GLY A 38 2.65 -0.96 13.46
N LYS A 39 2.53 0.03 12.57
CA LYS A 39 1.84 1.30 12.79
C LYS A 39 1.19 1.77 11.50
N LYS A 40 0.04 2.43 11.63
CA LYS A 40 -0.64 3.06 10.49
C LYS A 40 0.19 4.23 9.98
N ASN A 41 0.22 4.42 8.67
CA ASN A 41 0.79 5.58 8.03
C ASN A 41 -0.14 6.06 6.90
N LEU A 42 -1.09 6.92 7.27
CA LEU A 42 -2.13 7.38 6.34
C LEU A 42 -1.55 8.19 5.17
N VAL A 43 -0.42 8.89 5.38
CA VAL A 43 0.27 9.64 4.32
C VAL A 43 0.81 8.69 3.25
N LYS A 44 1.53 7.63 3.66
CA LYS A 44 2.02 6.61 2.72
C LYS A 44 0.88 5.81 2.12
N ALA A 45 -0.15 5.48 2.91
CA ALA A 45 -1.35 4.79 2.42
C ALA A 45 -2.00 5.58 1.29
N LYS A 46 -2.24 6.88 1.49
CA LYS A 46 -2.83 7.77 0.48
C LYS A 46 -1.96 7.86 -0.77
N LYS A 47 -0.63 7.92 -0.64
CA LYS A 47 0.30 7.96 -1.77
C LYS A 47 0.18 6.72 -2.66
N TRP A 48 0.29 5.54 -2.06
CA TRP A 48 0.22 4.27 -2.79
C TRP A 48 -1.20 3.97 -3.30
N ALA A 49 -2.22 4.32 -2.52
CA ALA A 49 -3.61 4.20 -2.94
C ALA A 49 -3.90 5.12 -4.14
N SER A 50 -3.39 6.35 -4.14
CA SER A 50 -3.53 7.28 -5.28
C SER A 50 -2.88 6.74 -6.55
N TYR A 51 -1.71 6.10 -6.42
CA TYR A 51 -1.07 5.44 -7.54
C TYR A 51 -1.93 4.28 -8.05
N ALA A 52 -2.25 3.30 -7.20
CA ALA A 52 -3.00 2.12 -7.60
C ALA A 52 -4.40 2.47 -8.16
N ALA A 53 -5.12 3.41 -7.55
CA ALA A 53 -6.43 3.87 -8.03
C ALA A 53 -6.35 4.55 -9.40
N LYS A 54 -5.34 5.37 -9.65
CA LYS A 54 -5.11 5.97 -10.99
C LYS A 54 -4.85 4.93 -12.07
N HIS A 55 -4.34 3.76 -11.68
CA HIS A 55 -4.05 2.65 -12.58
C HIS A 55 -5.15 1.57 -12.57
N GLY A 56 -6.31 1.81 -11.95
CA GLY A 56 -7.49 0.94 -12.05
C GLY A 56 -7.78 0.04 -10.85
N SER A 57 -7.07 0.18 -9.73
CA SER A 57 -7.43 -0.54 -8.49
C SER A 57 -8.61 0.11 -7.78
N GLU A 58 -9.75 -0.59 -7.78
CA GLU A 58 -10.97 -0.18 -7.07
C GLU A 58 -10.77 -0.21 -5.55
N ASN A 59 -10.09 -1.23 -5.02
CA ASN A 59 -9.76 -1.34 -3.61
C ASN A 59 -8.92 -0.14 -3.13
N ALA A 60 -7.94 0.29 -3.93
CA ALA A 60 -7.16 1.47 -3.62
C ALA A 60 -8.01 2.76 -3.65
N ALA A 61 -8.96 2.86 -4.60
CA ALA A 61 -9.89 3.98 -4.64
C ALA A 61 -10.77 4.02 -3.37
N ASP A 62 -11.21 2.87 -2.86
CA ASP A 62 -11.97 2.80 -1.62
C ASP A 62 -11.13 3.14 -0.38
N ILE A 63 -9.84 2.77 -0.36
CA ILE A 63 -8.91 3.26 0.67
C ILE A 63 -8.82 4.78 0.61
N LEU A 64 -8.76 5.41 -0.57
CA LEU A 64 -8.74 6.87 -0.69
C LEU A 64 -10.02 7.53 -0.17
N LYS A 65 -11.20 6.96 -0.45
CA LYS A 65 -12.48 7.44 0.09
C LYS A 65 -12.55 7.34 1.62
N LYS A 66 -11.86 6.36 2.21
CA LYS A 66 -11.76 6.24 3.69
C LYS A 66 -10.72 7.18 4.30
N LEU A 67 -9.83 7.74 3.47
CA LEU A 67 -8.76 8.66 3.84
C LEU A 67 -9.07 10.12 3.49
N SER A 68 -10.22 10.39 2.86
CA SER A 68 -10.70 11.72 2.50
C SER A 68 -11.32 12.45 3.68
#